data_AF-A0A2N8NMW8-F1
#
_entry.id   AF-A0A2N8NMW8-F1
#
_cell.length_a   1.000
_cell.length_b   1.000
_cell.length_c   1.000
_cell.angle_alpha   90.00
_cell.angle_beta   90.00
_cell.angle_gamma   90.00
#
_symmetry.space_group_name_H-M   'P 1'
#
loop_
_entity.id
_entity.type
_entity.pdbx_description
1 polymer ?
#
loop_
_entity_poly.entity_id
_entity_poly.type
_entity_poly.pdbx_seq_one_letter_code
_entity_poly.pdbx_strand_id
1 'polypeptide(L)'
;MAPPWARPRPGPAAGHRPGRGRRAALVPLLAAAVTLGGLGAWTLSGAAARPATVTVDDARILLPFGADDTAAFFRIRNTGDVADELVDVDVPDAGGTMLSRTVVERGAGSMRMLTSVPVPAGGTLEMSPHGLDVMVVRPPRLRLGERLPVTLRFRESGAVRVEALVVRAGSGAG
;
A
#
# COMPACT_ATOMS: atom_id res chain seq x y z
N MET A 1 8.35 87.76 51.95
CA MET A 1 8.07 88.66 50.79
C MET A 1 8.20 87.81 49.54
N ALA A 2 7.07 87.42 48.93
CA ALA A 2 6.97 86.41 47.87
C ALA A 2 6.66 87.05 46.51
N PRO A 3 7.22 86.56 45.38
CA PRO A 3 6.81 87.03 44.06
C PRO A 3 5.50 86.35 43.60
N PRO A 4 4.48 87.12 43.16
CA PRO A 4 3.15 86.61 42.83
C PRO A 4 2.98 86.34 41.33
N TRP A 5 3.39 85.18 40.83
CA TRP A 5 2.88 84.60 39.58
C TRP A 5 3.49 83.21 39.31
N ALA A 6 2.78 82.15 39.69
CA ALA A 6 3.05 80.82 39.17
C ALA A 6 1.73 80.04 39.13
N ARG A 7 0.93 80.31 38.10
CA ARG A 7 -0.22 79.44 37.82
C ARG A 7 0.30 78.16 37.16
N PRO A 8 -0.07 76.96 37.64
CA PRO A 8 0.22 75.73 36.91
C PRO A 8 -0.55 75.75 35.59
N ARG A 9 0.16 75.52 34.48
CA ARG A 9 -0.48 75.28 33.17
C ARG A 9 -1.05 73.86 33.18
N PRO A 10 -2.33 73.63 32.84
CA PRO A 10 -2.82 72.28 32.61
C PRO A 10 -2.11 71.70 31.39
N GLY A 11 -1.47 70.53 31.57
CA GLY A 11 -0.84 69.78 30.49
C GLY A 11 -1.88 69.27 29.49
N PRO A 12 -1.51 69.03 28.23
CA PRO A 12 -2.45 68.54 27.22
C PRO A 12 -2.97 67.16 27.64
N ALA A 13 -4.29 67.01 27.63
CA ALA A 13 -4.96 65.73 27.82
C ALA A 13 -4.44 64.73 26.79
N ALA A 14 -3.88 63.61 27.27
CA ALA A 14 -3.43 62.51 26.43
C ALA A 14 -4.65 61.84 25.79
N GLY A 15 -5.00 62.29 24.58
CA GLY A 15 -5.97 61.64 23.72
C GLY A 15 -5.51 60.20 23.46
N HIS A 16 -6.26 59.24 23.99
CA HIS A 16 -6.16 57.85 23.55
C HIS A 16 -6.51 57.81 22.06
N ARG A 17 -5.54 57.43 21.22
CA ARG A 17 -5.79 57.15 19.79
C ARG A 17 -6.23 55.69 19.66
N PRO A 18 -7.51 55.37 19.39
CA PRO A 18 -7.87 54.03 19.01
C PRO A 18 -7.68 53.90 17.50
N GLY A 19 -6.96 52.89 17.05
CA GLY A 19 -7.07 52.46 15.66
C GLY A 19 -5.79 51.97 15.02
N ARG A 20 -5.36 50.76 15.38
CA ARG A 20 -4.50 49.94 14.50
C ARG A 20 -4.74 48.43 14.66
N GLY A 21 -5.93 48.02 15.08
CA GLY A 21 -6.22 46.62 15.44
C GLY A 21 -7.06 45.80 14.44
N ARG A 22 -7.42 46.33 13.26
CA ARG A 22 -8.41 45.66 12.39
C ARG A 22 -7.92 45.23 11.00
N ARG A 23 -6.76 45.71 10.54
CA ARG A 23 -6.23 45.37 9.21
C ARG A 23 -5.16 44.27 9.23
N ALA A 24 -4.56 44.00 10.39
CA ALA A 24 -3.42 43.08 10.52
C ALA A 24 -3.82 41.58 10.55
N ALA A 25 -5.10 41.25 10.78
CA ALA A 25 -5.57 39.86 10.88
C ALA A 25 -6.27 39.35 9.60
N LEU A 26 -6.62 40.23 8.66
CA LEU A 26 -7.37 39.85 7.45
C LEU A 26 -6.52 39.10 6.41
N VAL A 27 -5.23 39.46 6.32
CA VAL A 27 -4.29 38.84 5.38
C VAL A 27 -4.03 37.35 5.67
N PRO A 28 -3.71 36.92 6.91
CA PRO A 28 -3.50 35.49 7.20
C PRO A 28 -4.79 34.65 7.09
N LEU A 29 -5.96 35.23 7.40
CA LEU A 29 -7.25 34.53 7.26
C LEU A 29 -7.63 34.27 5.79
N LEU A 30 -7.36 35.23 4.89
CA LEU A 30 -7.57 35.04 3.46
C LEU A 30 -6.60 34.04 2.84
N ALA A 31 -5.33 34.05 3.25
CA ALA A 31 -4.36 33.06 2.79
C ALA A 31 -4.76 31.63 3.22
N ALA A 32 -5.21 31.45 4.46
CA ALA A 32 -5.70 30.16 4.96
C ALA A 32 -6.98 29.69 4.23
N ALA A 33 -7.89 30.60 3.91
CA ALA A 33 -9.10 30.27 3.16
C ALA A 33 -8.80 29.85 1.71
N VAL A 34 -7.83 30.48 1.05
CA VAL A 34 -7.40 30.12 -0.31
C VAL A 34 -6.68 28.76 -0.32
N THR A 35 -5.82 28.48 0.67
CA THR A 35 -5.15 27.16 0.75
C THR A 35 -6.15 26.05 1.06
N LEU A 36 -7.10 26.25 1.98
CA LEU A 36 -8.16 25.29 2.27
C LEU A 36 -9.13 25.12 1.09
N GLY A 37 -9.49 26.20 0.40
CA GLY A 37 -10.34 26.16 -0.79
C GLY A 37 -9.68 25.43 -1.98
N GLY A 38 -8.37 25.65 -2.18
CA GLY A 38 -7.58 24.93 -3.18
C GLY A 38 -7.47 23.44 -2.88
N LEU A 39 -7.23 23.07 -1.61
CA LEU A 39 -7.18 21.67 -1.19
C LEU A 39 -8.55 20.99 -1.33
N GLY A 40 -9.63 21.68 -0.96
CA GLY A 40 -11.01 21.19 -1.11
C GLY A 40 -11.42 20.99 -2.57
N ALA A 41 -11.01 21.88 -3.47
CA ALA A 41 -11.22 21.71 -4.91
C ALA A 41 -10.42 20.51 -5.46
N TRP A 42 -9.20 20.28 -4.98
CA TRP A 42 -8.37 19.14 -5.38
C TRP A 42 -8.94 17.80 -4.91
N THR A 43 -9.46 17.71 -3.68
CA THR A 43 -10.12 16.49 -3.18
C THR A 43 -11.44 16.20 -3.91
N LEU A 44 -12.27 17.24 -4.18
CA LEU A 44 -13.50 17.06 -4.96
C LEU A 44 -13.25 16.66 -6.42
N SER A 45 -12.10 17.04 -6.99
CA SER A 45 -11.73 16.69 -8.37
C SER A 45 -11.38 15.21 -8.57
N GLY A 46 -11.30 14.42 -7.49
CA GLY A 46 -10.96 12.99 -7.56
C GLY A 46 -9.47 12.72 -7.82
N ALA A 47 -8.61 13.72 -7.63
CA ALA A 47 -7.15 13.60 -7.77
C ALA A 47 -6.46 12.91 -6.57
N ALA A 48 -7.21 12.47 -5.56
CA ALA A 48 -6.69 11.66 -4.48
C ALA A 48 -6.33 10.26 -5.00
N ALA A 49 -5.10 9.82 -4.76
CA ALA A 49 -4.63 8.50 -5.15
C ALA A 49 -5.53 7.41 -4.52
N ARG A 50 -5.95 6.45 -5.33
CA ARG A 50 -6.76 5.32 -4.86
C ARG A 50 -5.85 4.34 -4.11
N PRO A 51 -6.28 3.84 -2.93
CA PRO A 51 -5.50 2.86 -2.19
C PRO A 51 -5.30 1.58 -3.03
N ALA A 52 -4.25 0.82 -2.71
CA ALA A 52 -4.01 -0.48 -3.31
C ALA A 52 -5.27 -1.34 -3.21
N THR A 53 -5.68 -1.91 -4.34
CA THR A 53 -6.87 -2.77 -4.43
C THR A 53 -6.46 -4.00 -5.20
N VAL A 54 -6.11 -5.04 -4.45
CA VAL A 54 -5.59 -6.29 -4.99
C VAL A 54 -6.71 -7.28 -5.26
N THR A 55 -6.67 -7.87 -6.46
CA THR A 55 -7.47 -9.01 -6.87
C THR A 55 -6.54 -10.13 -7.31
N VAL A 56 -6.92 -11.37 -7.03
CA VAL A 56 -6.12 -12.54 -7.37
C VAL A 56 -6.95 -13.44 -8.28
N ASP A 57 -6.41 -13.70 -9.45
CA ASP A 57 -6.96 -14.56 -10.47
C ASP A 57 -6.03 -15.77 -10.68
N ASP A 58 -6.55 -16.81 -11.35
CA ASP A 58 -5.76 -17.97 -11.81
C ASP A 58 -4.87 -18.59 -10.72
N ALA A 59 -5.43 -18.70 -9.51
CA ALA A 59 -4.78 -19.33 -8.37
C ALA A 59 -4.67 -20.84 -8.59
N ARG A 60 -3.45 -21.36 -8.60
CA ARG A 60 -3.17 -22.78 -8.89
C ARG A 60 -2.12 -23.33 -7.95
N ILE A 61 -2.28 -24.59 -7.57
CA ILE A 61 -1.28 -25.36 -6.82
C ILE A 61 -0.96 -26.61 -7.63
N LEU A 62 0.32 -26.95 -7.75
CA LEU A 62 0.71 -28.19 -8.41
C LEU A 62 0.43 -29.38 -7.49
N LEU A 63 -0.04 -30.47 -8.08
CA LEU A 63 -0.06 -31.76 -7.41
C LEU A 63 1.39 -32.27 -7.29
N PRO A 64 1.91 -32.48 -6.07
CA PRO A 64 3.27 -33.00 -5.88
C PRO A 64 3.39 -34.40 -6.49
N PHE A 65 4.51 -34.66 -7.17
CA PHE A 65 4.80 -35.96 -7.78
C PHE A 65 6.08 -36.55 -7.17
N GLY A 66 5.92 -37.33 -6.10
CA GLY A 66 7.02 -37.99 -5.41
C GLY A 66 7.94 -37.07 -4.59
N ALA A 67 7.58 -35.79 -4.45
CA ALA A 67 8.26 -34.83 -3.60
C ALA A 67 7.35 -34.41 -2.42
N ASP A 68 7.96 -34.09 -1.28
CA ASP A 68 7.24 -33.61 -0.10
C ASP A 68 6.77 -32.15 -0.24
N ASP A 69 7.33 -31.41 -1.21
CA ASP A 69 7.05 -30.00 -1.45
C ASP A 69 6.39 -29.80 -2.81
N THR A 70 5.61 -28.72 -2.94
CA THR A 70 4.97 -28.32 -4.19
C THR A 70 5.10 -26.83 -4.45
N ALA A 71 4.68 -26.37 -5.62
CA ALA A 71 4.65 -24.97 -6.01
C ALA A 71 3.22 -24.48 -6.24
N ALA A 72 2.95 -23.24 -5.85
CA ALA A 72 1.73 -22.51 -6.13
C ALA A 72 2.01 -21.26 -6.96
N PHE A 73 1.04 -20.91 -7.81
CA PHE A 73 1.11 -19.78 -8.72
C PHE A 73 -0.17 -18.96 -8.63
N PHE A 74 -0.01 -17.65 -8.70
CA PHE A 74 -1.09 -16.69 -8.63
C PHE A 74 -0.88 -15.60 -9.68
N ARG A 75 -1.98 -15.09 -10.23
CA ARG A 75 -1.97 -13.86 -11.03
C ARG A 75 -2.62 -12.76 -10.19
N ILE A 76 -1.83 -11.78 -9.78
CA ILE A 76 -2.24 -10.77 -8.80
C ILE A 76 -2.30 -9.41 -9.49
N ARG A 77 -3.48 -8.80 -9.52
CA ARG A 77 -3.73 -7.51 -10.16
C ARG A 77 -4.04 -6.46 -9.13
N ASN A 78 -3.29 -5.35 -9.17
CA ASN A 78 -3.54 -4.18 -8.35
C ASN A 78 -4.17 -3.08 -9.21
N THR A 79 -5.40 -2.69 -8.86
CA THR A 79 -6.17 -1.66 -9.57
C THR A 79 -6.10 -0.28 -8.91
N GLY A 80 -5.36 -0.17 -7.80
CA GLY A 80 -5.10 1.09 -7.11
C GLY A 80 -3.94 1.88 -7.72
N ASP A 81 -3.81 3.12 -7.28
CA ASP A 81 -2.74 4.04 -7.72
C ASP A 81 -1.49 3.94 -6.84
N VAL A 82 -1.53 3.07 -5.82
CA VAL A 82 -0.44 2.81 -4.87
C VAL A 82 0.03 1.37 -5.04
N ALA A 83 1.34 1.16 -5.09
CA ALA A 83 1.93 -0.17 -5.16
C ALA A 83 1.71 -0.94 -3.85
N ASP A 84 1.62 -2.26 -3.94
CA ASP A 84 1.51 -3.14 -2.77
C ASP A 84 2.68 -4.13 -2.75
N GLU A 85 2.80 -4.90 -1.67
CA GLU A 85 3.82 -5.94 -1.54
C GLU A 85 3.17 -7.21 -0.97
N LEU A 86 3.31 -8.33 -1.68
CA LEU A 86 2.99 -9.65 -1.15
C LEU A 86 4.10 -10.05 -0.17
N VAL A 87 3.76 -10.20 1.11
CA VAL A 87 4.74 -10.48 2.17
C VAL A 87 4.65 -11.91 2.70
N ASP A 88 3.50 -12.56 2.54
CA ASP A 88 3.27 -13.91 3.06
C ASP A 88 2.12 -14.61 2.30
N VAL A 89 2.13 -15.94 2.29
CA VAL A 89 1.09 -16.78 1.70
C VAL A 89 0.82 -17.92 2.64
N ASP A 90 -0.38 -18.02 3.19
CA ASP A 90 -0.75 -19.09 4.12
C ASP A 90 -1.57 -20.16 3.41
N VAL A 91 -1.14 -21.41 3.56
CA VAL A 91 -1.82 -22.60 3.05
C VAL A 91 -2.20 -23.48 4.25
N PRO A 92 -3.49 -23.74 4.49
CA PRO A 92 -3.93 -24.54 5.63
C PRO A 92 -3.28 -25.92 5.65
N ASP A 93 -2.91 -26.37 6.85
CA ASP A 93 -2.30 -27.68 7.11
C ASP A 93 -0.97 -27.94 6.39
N ALA A 94 -0.38 -26.93 5.74
CA ALA A 94 0.96 -27.03 5.18
C ALA A 94 2.04 -26.86 6.27
N GLY A 95 3.21 -27.44 6.04
CA GLY A 95 4.38 -27.27 6.91
C GLY A 95 5.05 -25.90 6.82
N GLY A 96 4.66 -25.08 5.84
CA GLY A 96 5.13 -23.71 5.64
C GLY A 96 5.08 -23.30 4.17
N THR A 97 5.34 -22.03 3.91
CA THR A 97 5.35 -21.45 2.56
C THR A 97 6.52 -20.48 2.41
N MET A 98 7.06 -20.36 1.20
CA MET A 98 8.17 -19.48 0.89
C MET A 98 8.01 -18.88 -0.51
N LEU A 99 8.11 -17.56 -0.60
CA LEU A 99 8.19 -16.86 -1.88
C LEU A 99 9.55 -17.16 -2.50
N SER A 100 9.57 -17.70 -3.71
CA SER A 100 10.80 -18.14 -4.38
C SER A 100 10.86 -17.61 -5.81
N ARG A 101 12.07 -17.31 -6.27
CA ARG A 101 12.33 -16.94 -7.66
C ARG A 101 13.40 -17.85 -8.25
N THR A 102 13.11 -18.42 -9.40
CA THR A 102 14.08 -19.11 -10.24
C THR A 102 14.93 -18.08 -10.99
N VAL A 103 16.25 -18.18 -10.83
CA VAL A 103 17.26 -17.36 -11.51
C VAL A 103 18.24 -18.28 -12.22
N VAL A 104 18.53 -17.98 -13.49
CA VAL A 104 19.55 -18.71 -14.25
C VAL A 104 20.84 -17.90 -14.17
N GLU A 105 21.81 -18.39 -13.41
CA GLU A 105 23.14 -17.79 -13.31
C GLU A 105 24.16 -18.73 -13.93
N ARG A 106 24.93 -18.24 -14.91
CA ARG A 106 26.01 -19.00 -15.57
C ARG A 106 25.57 -20.37 -16.15
N GLY A 107 24.33 -20.47 -16.62
CA GLY A 107 23.78 -21.70 -17.21
C GLY A 107 23.26 -22.72 -16.19
N ALA A 108 23.34 -22.43 -14.89
CA ALA A 108 22.71 -23.21 -13.83
C ALA A 108 21.48 -22.48 -13.28
N GLY A 109 20.34 -23.17 -13.22
CA GLY A 109 19.15 -22.67 -12.53
C GLY A 109 19.33 -22.76 -11.01
N SER A 110 19.09 -21.67 -10.30
CA SER A 110 19.10 -21.59 -8.85
C SER A 110 17.78 -20.99 -8.36
N MET A 111 17.29 -21.45 -7.21
CA MET A 111 16.13 -20.85 -6.53
C MET A 111 16.61 -19.88 -5.46
N ARG A 112 16.05 -18.67 -5.47
CA ARG A 112 16.30 -17.64 -4.48
C ARG A 112 15.04 -17.36 -3.68
N MET A 113 15.13 -17.51 -2.36
CA MET A 113 14.06 -17.14 -1.46
C MET A 113 13.92 -15.61 -1.39
N LEU A 114 12.67 -15.16 -1.33
CA LEU A 114 12.28 -13.75 -1.23
C LEU A 114 11.50 -13.54 0.07
N THR A 115 11.72 -12.40 0.70
CA THR A 115 10.95 -11.97 1.88
C THR A 115 9.64 -11.31 1.50
N SER A 116 9.59 -10.69 0.31
CA SER A 116 8.38 -10.08 -0.24
C SER A 116 8.49 -9.95 -1.75
N VAL A 117 7.36 -9.72 -2.42
CA VAL A 117 7.29 -9.44 -3.85
C VAL A 117 6.46 -8.18 -4.11
N PRO A 118 6.98 -7.18 -4.84
CA PRO A 118 6.22 -5.99 -5.18
C PRO A 118 5.11 -6.28 -6.19
N VAL A 119 3.95 -5.66 -5.99
CA VAL A 119 2.81 -5.62 -6.90
C VAL A 119 2.62 -4.16 -7.35
N PRO A 120 3.01 -3.81 -8.59
CA PRO A 120 2.99 -2.41 -9.04
C PRO A 120 1.58 -1.81 -9.05
N ALA A 121 1.48 -0.51 -8.79
CA ALA A 121 0.24 0.25 -8.95
C ALA A 121 -0.30 0.13 -10.38
N GLY A 122 -1.61 -0.07 -10.53
CA GLY A 122 -2.26 -0.29 -11.82
C GLY A 122 -1.74 -1.49 -12.61
N GLY A 123 -0.93 -2.36 -12.00
CA GLY A 123 -0.19 -3.41 -12.67
C GLY A 123 -0.58 -4.82 -12.25
N THR A 124 0.10 -5.81 -12.83
CA THR A 124 -0.11 -7.24 -12.56
C THR A 124 1.20 -7.92 -12.24
N LEU A 125 1.20 -8.72 -11.18
CA LEU A 125 2.24 -9.68 -10.84
C LEU A 125 1.81 -11.07 -11.32
N GLU A 126 2.59 -11.65 -12.22
CA GLU A 126 2.35 -13.00 -12.74
C GLU A 126 3.43 -13.96 -12.24
N MET A 127 2.98 -15.03 -11.58
CA MET A 127 3.84 -16.13 -11.15
C MET A 127 3.91 -17.22 -12.24
N SER A 128 5.08 -17.83 -12.38
CA SER A 128 5.31 -18.88 -13.37
C SER A 128 6.40 -19.86 -12.93
N PRO A 129 6.40 -21.11 -13.44
CA PRO A 129 7.38 -22.13 -13.09
C PRO A 129 8.84 -21.77 -13.36
N HIS A 130 9.10 -20.78 -14.23
CA HIS A 130 10.44 -20.35 -14.63
C HIS A 130 10.82 -18.97 -14.08
N GLY A 131 9.95 -18.37 -13.27
CA GLY A 131 10.12 -17.02 -12.75
C GLY A 131 9.90 -17.00 -11.25
N LEU A 132 8.74 -16.53 -10.84
CA LEU A 132 8.34 -16.40 -9.44
C LEU A 132 7.30 -17.46 -9.10
N ASP A 133 7.43 -18.09 -7.94
CA ASP A 133 6.51 -19.08 -7.42
C ASP A 133 6.41 -19.00 -5.89
N VAL A 134 5.41 -19.70 -5.34
CA VAL A 134 5.29 -19.93 -3.90
C VAL A 134 5.57 -21.40 -3.64
N MET A 135 6.69 -21.69 -2.99
CA MET A 135 6.99 -23.04 -2.54
C MET A 135 6.11 -23.34 -1.32
N VAL A 136 5.40 -24.46 -1.34
CA VAL A 136 4.57 -24.96 -0.25
C VAL A 136 5.22 -26.23 0.28
N VAL A 137 5.70 -26.15 1.51
CA VAL A 137 6.41 -27.25 2.18
C VAL A 137 5.40 -28.16 2.85
N ARG A 138 5.51 -29.48 2.62
CA ARG A 138 4.59 -30.49 3.18
C ARG A 138 3.12 -30.07 3.05
N PRO A 139 2.57 -29.93 1.84
CA PRO A 139 1.18 -29.54 1.63
C PRO A 139 0.22 -30.59 2.23
N PRO A 140 -1.05 -30.22 2.48
CA PRO A 140 -2.07 -31.20 2.81
C PRO A 140 -2.24 -32.24 1.68
N ARG A 141 -3.04 -33.27 1.93
CA ARG A 141 -3.34 -34.28 0.90
C ARG A 141 -4.12 -33.65 -0.26
N LEU A 142 -3.42 -33.34 -1.34
CA LEU A 142 -4.01 -32.74 -2.53
C LEU A 142 -4.63 -33.78 -3.48
N ARG A 143 -5.74 -33.41 -4.13
CA ARG A 143 -6.41 -34.17 -5.20
C ARG A 143 -6.59 -33.28 -6.42
N LEU A 144 -6.30 -33.83 -7.58
CA LEU A 144 -6.47 -33.10 -8.82
C LEU A 144 -7.89 -32.56 -9.00
N GLY A 145 -8.00 -31.28 -9.38
CA GLY A 145 -9.26 -30.61 -9.65
C GLY A 145 -9.97 -30.09 -8.40
N GLU A 146 -9.48 -30.39 -7.19
CA GLU A 146 -10.03 -29.79 -5.98
C GLU A 146 -9.56 -28.34 -5.81
N ARG A 147 -10.28 -27.58 -4.98
CA ARG A 147 -9.93 -26.22 -4.62
C ARG A 147 -9.50 -26.18 -3.17
N LEU A 148 -8.36 -25.53 -2.92
CA LEU A 148 -7.80 -25.33 -1.61
C LEU A 148 -7.86 -23.84 -1.25
N PRO A 149 -8.41 -23.46 -0.08
CA PRO A 149 -8.37 -22.08 0.37
C PRO A 149 -6.92 -21.67 0.68
N VAL A 150 -6.49 -20.53 0.15
CA VAL A 150 -5.16 -19.94 0.37
C VAL A 150 -5.35 -18.48 0.78
N THR A 151 -4.54 -18.00 1.72
CA THR A 151 -4.58 -16.59 2.16
C THR A 151 -3.28 -15.89 1.75
N LEU A 152 -3.37 -14.93 0.83
CA LEU A 152 -2.26 -14.06 0.46
C LEU A 152 -2.27 -12.82 1.37
N ARG A 153 -1.14 -12.49 1.99
CA ARG A 153 -1.02 -11.31 2.85
C ARG A 153 -0.20 -10.24 2.14
N PHE A 154 -0.84 -9.09 1.97
CA PHE A 154 -0.26 -7.90 1.40
C PHE A 154 0.03 -6.87 2.49
N ARG A 155 1.04 -6.02 2.26
CA ARG A 155 1.41 -4.98 3.23
C ARG A 155 0.33 -3.91 3.34
N GLU A 156 -0.22 -3.45 2.23
CA GLU A 156 -1.21 -2.37 2.19
C GLU A 156 -2.65 -2.92 2.15
N SER A 157 -2.93 -3.88 1.28
CA SER A 157 -4.29 -4.44 1.12
C SER A 157 -4.68 -5.46 2.20
N GLY A 158 -3.74 -5.90 3.05
CA GLY A 158 -3.97 -6.90 4.09
C GLY A 158 -4.18 -8.31 3.53
N ALA A 159 -5.03 -9.10 4.20
CA ALA A 159 -5.23 -10.52 3.85
C ALA A 159 -6.32 -10.72 2.79
N VAL A 160 -5.97 -11.38 1.68
CA VAL A 160 -6.87 -11.76 0.59
C VAL A 160 -6.98 -13.28 0.53
N ARG A 161 -8.20 -13.80 0.68
CA ARG A 161 -8.48 -15.24 0.60
C ARG A 161 -8.91 -15.64 -0.81
N VAL A 162 -8.35 -16.73 -1.31
CA VAL A 162 -8.60 -17.24 -2.66
C VAL A 162 -8.75 -18.76 -2.64
N GLU A 163 -9.39 -19.30 -3.66
CA GLU A 163 -9.48 -20.74 -3.87
C GLU A 163 -8.51 -21.14 -4.97
N ALA A 164 -7.43 -21.86 -4.62
CA ALA A 164 -6.43 -22.32 -5.56
C ALA A 164 -6.81 -23.69 -6.12
N LEU A 165 -6.83 -23.84 -7.44
CA LEU A 165 -7.13 -25.10 -8.13
C LEU A 165 -5.90 -26.01 -8.13
N VAL A 166 -6.07 -27.25 -7.68
CA VAL A 166 -5.01 -28.27 -7.77
C VAL A 166 -4.92 -28.79 -9.21
N VAL A 167 -3.76 -28.62 -9.83
CA VAL A 167 -3.50 -28.98 -11.23
C VAL A 167 -2.26 -29.87 -11.36
N ARG A 168 -2.08 -30.55 -12.50
CA ARG A 168 -0.84 -31.31 -12.75
C ARG A 168 0.26 -30.36 -13.22
N ALA A 169 1.51 -30.66 -12.86
CA ALA A 169 2.66 -30.03 -13.52
C ALA A 169 2.55 -30.22 -15.04
N GLY A 170 2.71 -29.14 -15.80
CA GLY A 170 2.57 -29.14 -17.27
C GLY A 170 1.14 -28.97 -17.82
N SER A 171 0.11 -28.90 -16.97
CA SER A 171 -1.28 -28.64 -17.42
C SER A 171 -1.64 -27.15 -17.58
N GLY A 172 -0.65 -26.26 -17.49
CA GLY A 172 -0.78 -24.83 -17.74
C GLY A 172 0.17 -24.38 -18.84
N ALA A 173 -0.16 -24.69 -20.08
CA ALA A 173 0.43 -24.10 -21.29
C ALA A 173 -0.67 -24.01 -22.35
N GLY A 174 -1.19 -22.80 -22.52
CA GLY A 174 -2.21 -22.42 -23.49
C GLY A 174 -2.37 -20.92 -23.45
#